data_AF-A0A519STV1-F1
#
_entry.id   AF-A0A519STV1-F1
#
_cell.length_a   1.000
_cell.length_b   1.000
_cell.length_c   1.000
_cell.angle_alpha   90.00
_cell.angle_beta   90.00
_cell.angle_gamma   90.00
#
_symmetry.space_group_name_H-M   'P 1'
#
loop_
_entity.id
_entity.type
_entity.pdbx_description
1 polymer ?
#
loop_
_entity_poly.entity_id
_entity_poly.type
_entity_poly.pdbx_seq_one_letter_code
_entity_poly.pdbx_strand_id
1 'polypeptide(L)'
;PYQWGHMGSCNCGHLAQTITSLTKAEIHARALQRYGDWERQLVDYCPTSGLPFDQTIDEMLALGFSRHDLTHLEKLGDPAVRAAIPFERRNALRHNQRDDVMLYLRTWADLLEQRLLAPVRLSTAELLPA
;
A
#
# COMPACT_ATOMS: atom_id res chain seq x y z
N PRO A 1 -17.20 0.25 4.30
CA PRO A 1 -16.54 0.27 5.63
C PRO A 1 -15.22 -0.50 5.53
N TYR A 2 -14.23 -0.14 6.34
CA TYR A 2 -12.99 -0.89 6.48
C TYR A 2 -13.26 -2.24 7.16
N GLN A 3 -12.66 -3.31 6.66
CA GLN A 3 -12.80 -4.65 7.23
C GLN A 3 -11.56 -5.50 6.89
N TRP A 4 -10.71 -5.72 7.88
CA TRP A 4 -9.61 -6.67 7.75
C TRP A 4 -10.14 -8.10 7.54
N GLY A 5 -9.53 -8.86 6.64
CA GLY A 5 -10.01 -10.17 6.18
C GLY A 5 -10.99 -10.13 4.98
N HIS A 6 -11.58 -8.98 4.66
CA HIS A 6 -12.29 -8.81 3.39
C HIS A 6 -11.32 -8.26 2.33
N MET A 7 -11.00 -9.04 1.30
CA MET A 7 -9.92 -8.75 0.34
C MET A 7 -10.04 -7.39 -0.36
N GLY A 8 -11.26 -6.91 -0.63
CA GLY A 8 -11.48 -5.58 -1.19
C GLY A 8 -11.66 -4.44 -0.18
N SER A 9 -11.68 -4.71 1.14
CA SER A 9 -11.94 -3.68 2.18
C SER A 9 -10.88 -3.64 3.29
N CYS A 10 -9.80 -4.42 3.13
CA CYS A 10 -8.62 -4.43 3.99
C CYS A 10 -7.58 -3.40 3.51
N ASN A 11 -6.35 -3.48 4.01
CA ASN A 11 -5.31 -2.47 3.81
C ASN A 11 -4.94 -2.36 2.34
N CYS A 12 -4.49 -3.46 1.74
CA CYS A 12 -4.19 -3.50 0.31
C CYS A 12 -5.45 -3.37 -0.54
N GLY A 13 -6.59 -3.89 -0.07
CA GLY A 13 -7.87 -3.78 -0.76
C GLY A 13 -8.34 -2.34 -0.97
N HIS A 14 -8.10 -1.46 0.00
CA HIS A 14 -8.38 -0.03 -0.14
C HIS A 14 -7.43 0.67 -1.12
N LEU A 15 -6.15 0.32 -1.10
CA LEU A 15 -5.19 0.83 -2.09
C LEU A 15 -5.56 0.36 -3.51
N ALA A 16 -5.91 -0.92 -3.67
CA ALA A 16 -6.29 -1.50 -4.94
C ALA A 16 -7.54 -0.85 -5.54
N GLN A 17 -8.56 -0.51 -4.74
CA GLN A 17 -9.72 0.25 -5.21
C GLN A 17 -9.32 1.58 -5.86
N THR A 18 -8.39 2.30 -5.25
CA THR A 18 -7.92 3.60 -5.74
C THR A 18 -7.12 3.46 -7.05
N ILE A 19 -6.29 2.42 -7.16
CA ILE A 19 -5.41 2.21 -8.32
C ILE A 19 -6.19 1.69 -9.53
N THR A 20 -7.03 0.69 -9.31
CA THR A 20 -7.66 -0.10 -10.37
C THR A 20 -9.05 0.41 -10.74
N SER A 21 -9.59 1.37 -9.96
CA SER A 21 -11.00 1.80 -10.01
C SER A 21 -12.04 0.70 -9.80
N LEU A 22 -11.61 -0.51 -9.43
CA LEU A 22 -12.52 -1.62 -9.09
C LEU A 22 -13.20 -1.34 -7.76
N THR A 23 -14.44 -1.81 -7.64
CA THR A 23 -15.15 -1.82 -6.37
C THR A 23 -14.54 -2.86 -5.43
N LYS A 24 -14.71 -2.65 -4.12
CA LYS A 24 -14.39 -3.66 -3.09
C LYS A 24 -14.99 -5.03 -3.38
N ALA A 25 -16.18 -5.09 -4.01
CA ALA A 25 -16.89 -6.33 -4.30
C ALA A 25 -16.19 -7.09 -5.44
N GLU A 26 -15.80 -6.39 -6.50
CA GLU A 26 -15.04 -6.97 -7.61
C GLU A 26 -13.68 -7.47 -7.15
N ILE A 27 -12.93 -6.68 -6.38
CA ILE A 27 -11.62 -7.09 -5.84
C ILE A 27 -11.78 -8.35 -4.97
N HIS A 28 -12.81 -8.37 -4.10
CA HIS A 28 -13.05 -9.53 -3.26
C HIS A 28 -13.42 -10.78 -4.06
N ALA A 29 -14.31 -10.65 -5.05
CA ALA A 29 -14.70 -11.75 -5.92
C ALA A 29 -13.50 -12.31 -6.72
N ARG A 30 -12.61 -11.45 -7.23
CA ARG A 30 -11.37 -11.86 -7.89
C ARG A 30 -10.47 -12.65 -6.95
N ALA A 31 -10.30 -12.18 -5.72
CA ALA A 31 -9.41 -12.78 -4.72
C ALA A 31 -9.91 -14.14 -4.19
N LEU A 32 -11.22 -14.39 -4.18
CA LEU A 32 -11.81 -15.64 -3.68
C LEU A 32 -11.53 -16.86 -4.57
N GLN A 33 -10.93 -16.68 -5.75
CA GLN A 33 -10.43 -17.79 -6.55
C GLN A 33 -9.22 -18.48 -5.89
N ARG A 34 -8.62 -17.86 -4.88
CA ARG A 34 -7.54 -18.42 -4.05
C ARG A 34 -7.83 -18.20 -2.57
N TYR A 35 -7.07 -18.90 -1.73
CA TYR A 35 -7.16 -18.76 -0.28
C TYR A 35 -6.12 -17.77 0.25
N GLY A 36 -6.34 -17.33 1.49
CA GLY A 36 -5.41 -16.46 2.21
C GLY A 36 -5.65 -14.98 1.95
N ASP A 37 -4.96 -14.17 2.74
CA ASP A 37 -4.96 -12.72 2.64
C ASP A 37 -3.99 -12.24 1.53
N TRP A 38 -3.83 -10.92 1.42
CA TRP A 38 -2.94 -10.32 0.42
C TRP A 38 -1.50 -10.82 0.53
N GLU A 39 -0.96 -10.93 1.75
CA GLU A 39 0.41 -11.45 1.94
C GLU A 39 0.53 -12.86 1.35
N ARG A 40 -0.41 -13.76 1.66
CA ARG A 40 -0.38 -15.11 1.10
C ARG A 40 -0.49 -15.09 -0.42
N GLN A 41 -1.44 -14.36 -0.99
CA GLN A 41 -1.66 -14.35 -2.43
C GLN A 41 -0.53 -13.66 -3.21
N LEU A 42 0.20 -12.71 -2.62
CA LEU A 42 1.39 -12.07 -3.21
C LEU A 42 2.60 -13.01 -3.29
N VAL A 43 2.77 -13.90 -2.30
CA VAL A 43 3.79 -14.97 -2.37
C VAL A 43 3.52 -15.90 -3.55
N ASP A 44 2.24 -16.18 -3.72
CA ASP A 44 1.66 -17.15 -4.63
C ASP A 44 1.41 -16.58 -6.03
N TYR A 45 1.61 -15.28 -6.22
CA TYR A 45 1.34 -14.52 -7.44
C TYR A 45 2.18 -15.03 -8.62
N CYS A 46 1.52 -15.17 -9.77
CA CYS A 46 2.13 -15.57 -11.02
C CYS A 46 1.55 -14.75 -12.19
N PRO A 47 2.35 -13.91 -12.90
CA PRO A 47 1.84 -13.02 -13.96
C PRO A 47 1.25 -13.77 -15.15
N THR A 48 1.52 -15.06 -15.30
CA THR A 48 1.04 -15.89 -16.43
C THR A 48 -0.06 -16.87 -16.00
N SER A 49 -0.61 -16.78 -14.79
CA SER A 49 -1.65 -17.70 -14.31
C SER A 49 -2.99 -17.53 -15.03
N GLY A 50 -3.25 -16.33 -15.56
CA GLY A 50 -4.54 -15.94 -16.11
C GLY A 50 -5.61 -15.65 -15.05
N LEU A 51 -5.27 -15.66 -13.75
CA LEU A 51 -6.23 -15.41 -12.68
C LEU A 51 -6.57 -13.91 -12.59
N PRO A 52 -7.86 -13.55 -12.42
CA PRO A 52 -8.28 -12.15 -12.33
C PRO A 52 -7.65 -11.36 -11.18
N PHE A 53 -7.28 -12.03 -10.07
CA PHE A 53 -6.62 -11.34 -8.95
C PHE A 53 -5.15 -11.04 -9.26
N ASP A 54 -4.47 -11.88 -10.03
CA ASP A 54 -3.11 -11.60 -10.47
C ASP A 54 -3.09 -10.37 -11.40
N GLN A 55 -4.14 -10.15 -12.21
CA GLN A 55 -4.31 -8.89 -12.97
C GLN A 55 -4.45 -7.66 -12.07
N THR A 56 -5.19 -7.77 -10.95
CA THR A 56 -5.27 -6.70 -9.95
C THR A 56 -3.88 -6.40 -9.37
N ILE A 57 -3.07 -7.43 -9.11
CA ILE A 57 -1.69 -7.27 -8.64
C ILE A 57 -0.83 -6.64 -9.75
N ASP A 58 -0.95 -7.08 -11.00
CA ASP A 58 -0.23 -6.53 -12.16
C ASP A 58 -0.42 -5.02 -12.28
N GLU A 59 -1.65 -4.52 -12.16
CA GLU A 59 -1.95 -3.09 -12.21
C GLU A 59 -1.23 -2.30 -11.10
N MET A 60 -1.19 -2.85 -9.88
CA MET A 60 -0.48 -2.23 -8.76
C MET A 60 1.05 -2.25 -8.98
N LEU A 61 1.59 -3.34 -9.51
CA LEU A 61 3.01 -3.45 -9.84
C LEU A 61 3.40 -2.51 -10.98
N ALA A 62 2.54 -2.35 -12.00
CA ALA A 62 2.75 -1.45 -13.12
C ALA A 62 2.77 0.03 -12.69
N LEU A 63 2.04 0.38 -11.62
CA LEU A 63 2.10 1.71 -11.02
C LEU A 63 3.42 1.97 -10.25
N GLY A 64 4.20 0.93 -10.00
CA GLY A 64 5.52 1.02 -9.35
C GLY A 64 5.58 0.48 -7.93
N PHE A 65 4.50 -0.14 -7.41
CA PHE A 65 4.59 -0.88 -6.15
C PHE A 65 5.38 -2.17 -6.34
N SER A 66 6.14 -2.57 -5.33
CA SER A 66 6.72 -3.91 -5.26
C SER A 66 5.80 -4.86 -4.47
N ARG A 67 5.98 -6.17 -4.66
CA ARG A 67 5.30 -7.17 -3.81
C ARG A 67 5.62 -6.98 -2.34
N HIS A 68 6.83 -6.54 -2.02
CA HIS A 68 7.27 -6.27 -0.65
C HIS A 68 6.48 -5.10 -0.04
N ASP A 69 6.25 -4.03 -0.80
CA ASP A 69 5.44 -2.89 -0.35
C ASP A 69 4.02 -3.34 0.02
N LEU A 70 3.41 -4.16 -0.84
CA LEU A 70 2.05 -4.66 -0.64
C LEU A 70 1.97 -5.65 0.54
N THR A 71 2.93 -6.56 0.68
CA THR A 71 3.02 -7.46 1.84
C THR A 71 3.13 -6.66 3.15
N HIS A 72 3.98 -5.63 3.18
CA HIS A 72 4.13 -4.79 4.37
C HIS A 72 2.92 -3.94 4.65
N LEU A 73 2.25 -3.40 3.63
CA LEU A 73 1.01 -2.66 3.83
C LEU A 73 -0.07 -3.54 4.48
N GLU A 74 -0.17 -4.80 4.10
CA GLU A 74 -1.18 -5.70 4.67
C GLU A 74 -1.02 -5.89 6.18
N LYS A 75 0.22 -5.84 6.70
CA LYS A 75 0.53 -6.10 8.11
C LYS A 75 1.11 -4.90 8.86
N LEU A 76 1.21 -3.72 8.22
CA LEU A 76 1.89 -2.52 8.72
C LEU A 76 3.35 -2.79 9.13
N GLY A 77 4.07 -3.51 8.26
CA GLY A 77 5.33 -4.18 8.57
C GLY A 77 6.61 -3.49 8.13
N ASP A 78 6.57 -2.47 7.25
CA ASP A 78 7.79 -1.93 6.65
C ASP A 78 8.71 -1.31 7.73
N PRO A 79 9.97 -1.75 7.86
CA PRO A 79 10.86 -1.27 8.90
C PRO A 79 11.13 0.24 8.84
N ALA A 80 11.25 0.81 7.63
CA ALA A 80 11.50 2.24 7.45
C ALA A 80 10.26 3.07 7.82
N VAL A 81 9.07 2.64 7.39
CA VAL A 81 7.81 3.32 7.77
C VAL A 81 7.60 3.24 9.26
N ARG A 82 7.79 2.06 9.87
CA ARG A 82 7.67 1.88 11.31
C ARG A 82 8.70 2.72 12.07
N ALA A 83 9.94 2.82 11.60
CA ALA A 83 10.98 3.63 12.25
C ALA A 83 10.64 5.12 12.30
N ALA A 84 9.85 5.62 11.34
CA ALA A 84 9.40 7.01 11.31
C ALA A 84 8.21 7.30 12.26
N ILE A 85 7.59 6.27 12.86
CA ILE A 85 6.50 6.42 13.82
C ILE A 85 7.07 6.46 15.25
N PRO A 86 6.63 7.39 16.12
CA PRO A 86 7.07 7.46 17.52
C PRO A 86 6.95 6.11 18.23
N PHE A 87 7.97 5.76 19.04
CA PHE A 87 8.14 4.42 19.63
C PHE A 87 6.86 3.88 20.30
N GLU A 88 6.25 4.66 21.17
CA GLU A 88 5.04 4.26 21.89
C GLU A 88 3.87 3.98 20.93
N ARG A 89 3.70 4.86 19.93
CA ARG A 89 2.63 4.70 18.94
C ARG A 89 2.87 3.51 18.02
N ARG A 90 4.12 3.29 17.62
CA ARG A 90 4.58 2.18 16.76
C ARG A 90 4.33 0.82 17.40
N ASN A 91 4.60 0.67 18.70
CA ASN A 91 4.39 -0.59 19.43
C ASN A 91 2.91 -0.91 19.66
N ALA A 92 2.05 0.11 19.59
CA ALA A 92 0.60 -0.04 19.68
C ALA A 92 -0.09 -0.25 18.32
N LEU A 93 0.65 -0.30 17.20
CA LEU A 93 0.05 -0.44 15.87
C LEU A 93 -0.67 -1.78 15.69
N ARG A 94 -1.88 -1.72 15.13
CA ARG A 94 -2.72 -2.87 14.81
C ARG A 94 -3.14 -2.82 13.35
N HIS A 95 -2.72 -3.82 12.58
CA HIS A 95 -3.03 -3.90 11.14
C HIS A 95 -4.52 -4.02 10.82
N ASN A 96 -5.34 -4.41 11.80
CA ASN A 96 -6.79 -4.52 11.69
C ASN A 96 -7.54 -3.31 12.25
N GLN A 97 -6.86 -2.20 12.54
CA GLN A 97 -7.47 -0.93 12.95
C GLN A 97 -7.29 0.12 11.86
N ARG A 98 -8.42 0.64 11.35
CA ARG A 98 -8.43 1.63 10.26
C ARG A 98 -7.50 2.82 10.51
N ASP A 99 -7.54 3.38 11.71
CA ASP A 99 -6.79 4.60 12.04
C ASP A 99 -5.28 4.36 12.07
N ASP A 100 -4.85 3.12 12.37
CA ASP A 100 -3.45 2.70 12.35
C ASP A 100 -2.96 2.54 10.91
N VAL A 101 -3.81 2.00 10.03
CA VAL A 101 -3.53 1.88 8.59
C VAL A 101 -3.42 3.28 7.96
N MET A 102 -4.31 4.21 8.32
CA MET A 102 -4.22 5.60 7.85
C MET A 102 -2.93 6.28 8.32
N LEU A 103 -2.55 6.10 9.60
CA LEU A 103 -1.28 6.62 10.12
C LEU A 103 -0.09 6.06 9.33
N TYR A 104 -0.07 4.75 9.12
CA TYR A 104 1.00 4.08 8.37
C TYR A 104 1.10 4.58 6.93
N LEU A 105 -0.03 4.68 6.20
CA LEU A 105 -0.05 5.18 4.83
C LEU A 105 0.42 6.63 4.71
N ARG A 106 0.00 7.51 5.63
CA ARG A 106 0.48 8.89 5.67
C ARG A 106 1.99 8.95 5.93
N THR A 107 2.46 8.20 6.92
CA THR A 107 3.90 8.13 7.22
C THR A 107 4.70 7.61 6.02
N TRP A 108 4.20 6.60 5.32
CA TRP A 108 4.84 6.08 4.13
C TRP A 108 4.87 7.12 3.00
N ALA A 109 3.77 7.83 2.77
CA ALA A 109 3.71 8.93 1.80
C ALA A 109 4.72 10.04 2.12
N ASP A 110 4.83 10.46 3.39
CA ASP A 110 5.79 11.48 3.82
C ASP A 110 7.24 11.03 3.53
N LEU A 111 7.56 9.75 3.77
CA LEU A 111 8.89 9.20 3.46
C LEU A 111 9.17 9.16 1.96
N LEU A 112 8.16 8.85 1.14
CA LEU A 112 8.30 8.88 -0.32
C LEU A 112 8.53 10.32 -0.81
N GLU A 113 7.76 11.28 -0.31
CA GLU A 113 7.92 12.70 -0.62
C GLU A 113 9.32 13.20 -0.26
N GLN A 114 9.80 12.89 0.95
CA GLN A 114 11.16 13.26 1.37
C GLN A 114 12.24 12.68 0.44
N ARG A 115 12.10 11.42 0.02
CA ARG A 115 13.04 10.77 -0.92
C ARG A 115 13.03 11.44 -2.29
N LEU A 116 11.86 11.85 -2.78
CA LEU A 116 11.70 12.53 -4.07
C LEU A 116 12.25 13.96 -4.03
N LEU A 117 12.12 14.64 -2.89
CA LEU A 117 12.61 16.02 -2.71
C LEU A 117 14.11 16.09 -2.40
N ALA A 118 14.71 15.07 -1.78
CA ALA A 118 16.14 15.05 -1.42
C ALA A 118 17.11 15.43 -2.56
N PRO A 119 16.94 15.00 -3.82
CA PRO A 119 17.82 15.41 -4.92
C PRO A 119 17.48 16.80 -5.50
N VAL A 120 16.33 17.39 -5.17
CA VAL A 120 15.89 18.67 -5.73
C VAL A 120 16.74 19.79 -5.14
N ARG A 121 17.60 20.39 -5.97
CA ARG A 121 18.32 21.63 -5.63
C ARG A 121 17.53 22.80 -6.17
N LEU A 122 16.89 23.57 -5.29
CA LEU A 122 16.30 24.84 -5.67
C LEU A 122 17.43 25.85 -5.92
N SER A 123 17.54 26.36 -7.16
CA SER A 123 18.43 27.49 -7.43
C SER A 123 17.77 28.78 -6.96
N THR A 124 18.48 29.57 -6.16
CA THR A 124 18.02 30.85 -5.58
C THR A 124 17.73 31.95 -6.60
N ALA A 125 17.90 31.69 -7.91
CA ALA A 125 17.79 32.68 -8.97
C ALA A 125 16.33 33.03 -9.34
N GLU A 126 15.34 32.24 -8.92
CA GLU A 126 13.92 32.44 -9.29
C GLU A 126 13.09 33.18 -8.23
N LEU A 127 13.71 33.61 -7.12
CA LEU A 127 13.02 34.24 -5.98
C LEU A 127 13.22 35.77 -5.85
N LEU A 128 13.83 36.42 -6.84
CA LEU A 128 13.91 37.89 -6.86
C LEU A 128 12.74 38.48 -7.65
N PRO A 129 11.86 39.30 -7.04
CA PRO A 129 10.92 40.10 -7.81
C PRO A 129 11.72 41.14 -8.62
N ALA A 130 11.26 41.38 -9.85
CA ALA A 130 11.78 42.43 -10.74
C ALA A 130 11.63 43.83 -10.14
#